data_AF-A0A535AII5-F1
#
_entry.id   AF-A0A535AII5-F1
#
_cell.length_a   1.000
_cell.length_b   1.000
_cell.length_c   1.000
_cell.angle_alpha   90.00
_cell.angle_beta   90.00
_cell.angle_gamma   90.00
#
_symmetry.space_group_name_H-M   'P 1'
#
loop_
_entity.id
_entity.type
_entity.pdbx_description
1 polymer ?
#
loop_
_entity_poly.entity_id
_entity_poly.type
_entity_poly.pdbx_seq_one_letter_code
_entity_poly.pdbx_strand_id
1 'polypeptide(L)'
;MMVLCIVVAFAAVALALNAMSRRRTDDLRQTGLYPPPGQGSDADVERLVALGRKIDAIKLYREIHRSDLKTAKDAVDRLGEKPGPGPTR
;
A
#
# COMPACT_ATOMS: atom_id res chain seq x y z
N MET A 1 -26.03 5.94 -27.79
CA MET A 1 -26.34 4.65 -27.15
C MET A 1 -25.07 3.82 -26.89
N MET A 2 -24.24 3.55 -27.90
CA MET A 2 -23.00 2.76 -27.75
C MET A 2 -21.92 3.42 -26.88
N VAL A 3 -21.74 4.74 -26.97
CA VAL A 3 -20.78 5.50 -26.14
C VAL A 3 -21.19 5.52 -24.66
N LEU A 4 -22.50 5.56 -24.37
CA LEU A 4 -23.02 5.52 -23.01
C LEU A 4 -22.71 4.17 -22.33
N CYS A 5 -22.82 3.07 -23.09
CA CYS A 5 -22.50 1.73 -22.58
C CYS A 5 -21.01 1.58 -22.23
N ILE A 6 -20.10 2.17 -23.01
CA ILE A 6 -18.66 2.12 -22.74
C ILE A 6 -18.33 2.90 -21.45
N VAL A 7 -18.92 4.08 -21.27
CA VAL A 7 -18.71 4.89 -20.07
C VAL A 7 -19.26 4.19 -18.83
N VAL A 8 -20.46 3.60 -18.92
CA VAL A 8 -21.07 2.84 -17.82
C VAL A 8 -20.28 1.57 -17.50
N ALA A 9 -19.78 0.85 -18.50
CA ALA A 9 -18.94 -0.34 -18.29
C ALA A 9 -17.60 0.03 -17.63
N PHE A 10 -16.93 1.08 -18.09
CA PHE A 10 -15.71 1.58 -17.47
C PHE A 10 -15.96 2.06 -16.03
N ALA A 11 -17.06 2.76 -15.78
CA ALA A 11 -17.44 3.20 -14.45
C ALA A 11 -17.73 2.01 -13.52
N ALA A 12 -18.44 0.98 -13.99
CA ALA A 12 -18.73 -0.23 -13.22
C ALA A 12 -17.47 -1.05 -12.92
N VAL A 13 -16.58 -1.18 -13.90
CA VAL A 13 -15.28 -1.85 -13.73
C VAL A 13 -14.40 -1.06 -12.77
N ALA A 14 -14.33 0.26 -12.90
CA ALA A 14 -13.61 1.11 -11.95
C ALA A 14 -14.21 1.03 -10.54
N LEU A 15 -15.54 0.98 -10.39
CA LEU A 15 -16.21 0.80 -9.11
C LEU A 15 -15.88 -0.57 -8.50
N ALA A 16 -15.89 -1.64 -9.30
CA ALA A 16 -15.57 -2.99 -8.87
C ALA A 16 -14.10 -3.13 -8.45
N LEU A 17 -13.17 -2.54 -9.21
CA LEU A 17 -11.74 -2.50 -8.86
C LEU A 17 -11.49 -1.67 -7.58
N ASN A 18 -12.24 -0.57 -7.40
CA ASN A 18 -12.15 0.29 -6.21
C ASN A 18 -12.78 -0.37 -4.96
N ALA A 19 -13.89 -1.11 -5.13
CA ALA A 19 -14.53 -1.88 -4.06
C ALA A 19 -13.68 -3.08 -3.60
N MET A 20 -12.86 -3.64 -4.50
CA MET A 20 -11.97 -4.76 -4.19
C MET A 20 -10.63 -4.33 -3.58
N SER A 21 -10.23 -3.06 -3.76
CA SER A 21 -9.05 -2.48 -3.09
C SER A 21 -9.28 -2.10 -1.62
N ARG A 22 -10.53 -2.02 -1.16
CA ARG A 22 -10.84 -1.66 0.24
C ARG A 22 -10.76 -2.84 1.22
N ARG A 23 -10.81 -4.09 0.75
CA ARG A 23 -10.92 -5.26 1.66
C ARG A 23 -9.59 -5.75 2.27
N ARG A 24 -8.43 -5.22 1.85
CA ARG A 24 -7.11 -5.72 2.32
C ARG A 24 -6.43 -4.90 3.41
N THR A 25 -6.85 -3.66 3.63
CA THR A 25 -6.23 -2.82 4.67
C THR A 25 -6.63 -3.25 6.08
N ASP A 26 -7.76 -3.93 6.25
CA ASP A 26 -8.27 -4.34 7.57
C ASP A 26 -7.60 -5.60 8.14
N ASP A 27 -7.19 -6.57 7.30
CA ASP A 27 -6.46 -7.78 7.75
C ASP A 27 -5.07 -7.46 8.32
N LEU A 28 -4.46 -6.36 7.89
CA LEU A 28 -3.13 -5.92 8.32
C LEU A 28 -3.09 -5.41 9.77
N ARG A 29 -4.22 -4.89 10.25
CA ARG A 29 -4.36 -4.47 11.66
C ARG A 29 -4.49 -5.68 12.58
N GLN A 30 -5.14 -6.75 12.12
CA GLN A 30 -5.38 -7.95 12.93
C GLN A 30 -4.12 -8.80 13.14
N THR A 31 -3.12 -8.69 12.26
CA THR A 31 -1.84 -9.43 12.37
C THR A 31 -0.76 -8.68 13.15
N GLY A 32 -1.05 -7.46 13.64
CA GLY A 32 -0.06 -6.62 14.35
C GLY A 32 1.07 -6.11 13.45
N LEU A 33 0.85 -6.10 12.14
CA LEU A 33 1.87 -5.72 11.15
C LEU A 33 1.76 -4.26 10.73
N TYR A 34 0.56 -3.68 10.80
CA TYR A 34 0.34 -2.26 10.55
C TYR A 34 0.06 -1.56 11.88
N PRO A 35 0.96 -0.67 12.34
CA PRO A 35 0.81 0.04 13.61
C PRO A 35 -0.40 1.00 13.55
N PRO A 36 -1.03 1.29 14.71
CA PRO A 36 -2.11 2.28 14.78
C PRO A 36 -1.60 3.66 14.33
N PRO A 37 -2.49 4.47 13.74
CA PRO A 37 -2.11 5.75 13.18
C PRO A 37 -1.45 6.64 14.23
N GLY A 38 -0.29 7.22 13.88
CA GLY A 38 0.56 8.01 14.79
C GLY A 38 1.51 7.21 15.70
N GLN A 39 1.52 5.88 15.65
CA GLN A 39 2.50 5.03 16.37
C GLN A 39 3.44 4.25 15.44
N GLY A 40 3.35 4.49 14.12
CA GLY A 40 4.25 3.84 13.18
C GLY A 40 5.68 4.31 13.29
N SER A 41 6.61 3.36 13.18
CA SER A 41 8.04 3.62 13.10
C SER A 41 8.60 3.23 11.72
N ASP A 42 9.80 3.70 11.39
CA ASP A 42 10.51 3.30 10.18
C ASP A 42 10.75 1.77 10.14
N ALA A 43 10.87 1.11 11.29
CA ALA A 43 10.95 -0.35 11.38
C ALA A 43 9.69 -1.07 10.85
N ASP A 44 8.50 -0.49 11.05
CA ASP A 44 7.26 -1.03 10.51
C ASP A 44 7.19 -0.84 8.99
N VAL A 45 7.72 0.28 8.49
CA VAL A 45 7.85 0.53 7.05
C VAL A 45 8.76 -0.54 6.43
N GLU A 46 9.95 -0.78 6.99
CA GLU A 46 10.87 -1.83 6.52
C GLU A 46 10.23 -3.23 6.52
N ARG A 47 9.47 -3.55 7.57
CA ARG A 47 8.78 -4.85 7.67
C ARG A 47 7.70 -5.00 6.59
N LEU A 48 6.94 -3.94 6.30
CA LEU A 48 5.96 -3.92 5.20
C LEU A 48 6.65 -4.06 3.84
N VAL A 49 7.83 -3.45 3.66
CA VAL A 49 8.64 -3.62 2.46
C VAL A 49 9.13 -5.06 2.29
N ALA A 50 9.67 -5.67 3.36
CA ALA A 50 10.16 -7.04 3.34
C ALA A 50 9.07 -8.07 3.01
N LEU A 51 7.82 -7.79 3.39
CA LEU A 51 6.65 -8.61 3.06
C LEU A 51 6.06 -8.34 1.67
N GLY A 52 6.72 -7.51 0.86
CA GLY A 52 6.25 -7.13 -0.49
C GLY A 52 5.05 -6.18 -0.49
N ARG A 53 4.68 -5.62 0.67
CA ARG A 53 3.53 -4.71 0.84
C ARG A 53 3.94 -3.25 0.66
N LYS A 54 4.54 -2.93 -0.49
CA LYS A 54 5.09 -1.59 -0.80
C LYS A 54 4.06 -0.46 -0.69
N ILE A 55 2.80 -0.69 -1.08
CA ILE A 55 1.76 0.35 -1.02
C ILE A 55 1.49 0.77 0.43
N ASP A 56 1.45 -0.19 1.35
CA ASP A 56 1.18 0.08 2.76
C ASP A 56 2.39 0.71 3.45
N ALA A 57 3.61 0.29 3.08
CA ALA A 57 4.85 0.95 3.49
C ALA A 57 4.89 2.44 3.07
N ILE A 58 4.46 2.76 1.85
CA ILE A 58 4.40 4.15 1.35
C ILE A 58 3.39 4.97 2.14
N LYS A 59 2.21 4.40 2.45
CA LYS A 59 1.20 5.10 3.26
C LYS A 59 1.75 5.40 4.66
N LEU A 60 2.38 4.41 5.29
CA LEU A 60 2.94 4.55 6.63
C LEU A 60 4.08 5.57 6.68
N TYR A 61 4.99 5.53 5.70
CA TYR A 61 6.09 6.49 5.59
C TYR A 61 5.58 7.93 5.44
N ARG A 62 4.52 8.14 4.64
CA ARG A 62 3.87 9.45 4.53
C ARG A 62 3.20 9.89 5.82
N GLU A 63 2.68 8.96 6.60
CA GLU A 63 2.04 9.27 7.87
C GLU A 63 3.06 9.73 8.92
N ILE A 64 4.22 9.05 8.97
CA ILE A 64 5.33 9.35 9.89
C ILE A 64 6.03 10.66 9.50
N HIS A 65 6.43 10.79 8.23
CA HIS A 65 7.29 11.88 7.75
C HIS A 65 6.52 13.06 7.14
N ARG A 66 5.19 12.94 6.99
CA ARG A 66 4.33 13.91 6.26
C ARG A 66 4.88 14.31 4.89
N SER A 67 5.58 13.37 4.25
CA SER A 67 6.25 13.59 2.98
C SER A 67 5.30 13.45 1.78
N ASP A 68 5.68 14.04 0.66
CA ASP A 68 5.01 13.85 -0.62
C ASP A 68 5.02 12.38 -1.07
N LEU A 69 4.06 12.03 -1.93
CA LEU A 69 3.93 10.68 -2.46
C LEU A 69 5.18 10.22 -3.22
N LYS A 70 5.81 11.14 -3.97
CA LYS A 70 7.04 10.87 -4.71
C LYS A 70 8.19 10.51 -3.76
N THR A 71 8.39 11.31 -2.72
CA THR A 71 9.44 11.12 -1.72
C THR A 71 9.25 9.83 -0.95
N ALA A 72 8.02 9.53 -0.54
CA ALA A 72 7.71 8.29 0.17
C ALA A 72 7.90 7.04 -0.69
N LYS A 73 7.49 7.11 -1.97
CA LYS A 73 7.74 6.03 -2.92
C LYS A 73 9.22 5.77 -3.10
N ASP A 74 10.00 6.82 -3.33
CA ASP A 74 11.44 6.73 -3.55
C ASP A 74 12.19 6.14 -2.33
N ALA A 75 11.81 6.57 -1.12
CA ALA A 75 12.34 5.99 0.11
C ALA A 75 12.01 4.50 0.25
N VAL A 76 10.74 4.12 0.03
CA VAL A 76 10.29 2.73 0.12
C VAL A 76 10.91 1.85 -0.97
N ASP A 77 11.06 2.35 -2.19
CA ASP A 77 11.72 1.60 -3.27
C ASP A 77 13.20 1.37 -2.95
N ARG A 78 13.91 2.37 -2.39
CA ARG A 78 15.29 2.18 -1.90
C ARG A 78 15.39 1.14 -0.77
N LEU A 79 14.42 1.10 0.13
CA LEU A 79 14.34 0.09 1.19
C LEU A 79 14.09 -1.32 0.63
N GLY A 80 13.29 -1.43 -0.43
CA GLY A 80 12.96 -2.72 -1.05
C GLY A 80 13.97 -3.24 -2.05
N GLU A 81 14.83 -2.36 -2.55
CA GLU A 81 15.94 -2.71 -3.44
C GLU A 81 17.12 -3.29 -2.67
N LYS A 82 17.23 -3.01 -1.37
CA LYS A 82 18.06 -3.80 -0.47
C LYS A 82 17.43 -5.21 -0.44
N PRO A 83 18.11 -6.27 -0.93
CA PRO A 83 17.56 -7.61 -0.88
C PRO A 83 17.57 -8.05 0.59
N GLY A 84 16.48 -7.76 1.30
CA GLY A 84 16.19 -8.42 2.56
C GLY A 84 16.12 -9.93 2.30
N PRO A 85 16.53 -10.78 3.26
CA PRO A 85 16.47 -12.22 3.08
C PRO A 85 15.04 -12.59 2.67
N GLY A 86 14.88 -13.02 1.42
CA GLY A 86 13.60 -13.44 0.89
C GLY A 86 13.01 -14.52 1.80
N PRO A 87 11.68 -14.65 1.87
CA PRO A 87 11.07 -15.71 2.68
C PRO A 87 11.65 -17.04 2.21
N THR A 88 12.44 -17.67 3.08
CA THR A 88 12.90 -19.04 2.93
C THR A 88 11.64 -19.90 2.77
N ARG A 89 11.41 -20.34 1.54
CA ARG A 89 10.39 -21.33 1.21
C ARG A 89 11.05 -22.68 1.03
#